data_AF-A0A4Z1SMY5-F1
#
_entry.id   AF-A0A4Z1SMY5-F1
#
_cell.length_a   1.000
_cell.length_b   1.000
_cell.length_c   1.000
_cell.angle_alpha   90.00
_cell.angle_beta   90.00
_cell.angle_gamma   90.00
#
_symmetry.space_group_name_H-M   'P 1'
#
loop_
_entity.id
_entity.type
_entity.pdbx_description
1 polymer ?
#
loop_
_entity_poly.entity_id
_entity_poly.type
_entity_poly.pdbx_seq_one_letter_code
_entity_poly.pdbx_strand_id
1 'polypeptide(L)'
;MSDAYDFQVGNEAESLTGPGTQVTNPELGKQYAKVDAAIADVDAAIGKLSAQIATASRVASMAELKELQAGVNKTLKDIEARLLRKVADSVQQLEKQFTSLKSAKKLTDEQEFNAQTKNRSYADALGTKHAQLEEVKRRMNKVFENIRASLLAKENSPAGESGGISEERARRLELQDMELVDEREGEVIQAINRDVQEIVGLMKLMAEEVQENQGTIDHIEMNVKKASGDVEQGVEHLEKARKAQKCSRKCMIIWGCVGAILLIIIISVTASIF
;
A
#
# COMPACT_ATOMS: atom_id res chain seq x y z
N MET A 1 35.12 22.85 -45.32
CA MET A 1 33.72 22.61 -45.70
C MET A 1 33.53 21.11 -45.75
N SER A 2 32.70 20.59 -44.86
CA SER A 2 32.28 19.19 -44.68
C SER A 2 33.29 18.23 -44.03
N ASP A 3 33.36 18.29 -42.69
CA ASP A 3 33.82 17.18 -41.85
C ASP A 3 32.82 16.03 -41.93
N ALA A 4 33.29 14.86 -42.33
CA ALA A 4 32.56 13.61 -42.30
C ALA A 4 32.61 13.04 -40.88
N TYR A 5 31.43 12.86 -40.28
CA TYR A 5 31.26 12.16 -39.01
C TYR A 5 31.52 10.66 -39.22
N ASP A 6 32.66 10.21 -38.69
CA ASP A 6 32.97 8.79 -38.50
C ASP A 6 32.37 8.33 -37.17
N PHE A 7 31.31 7.52 -37.23
CA PHE A 7 30.65 6.92 -36.08
C PHE A 7 31.41 5.64 -35.69
N GLN A 8 32.44 5.78 -34.86
CA GLN A 8 33.06 4.63 -34.20
C GLN A 8 32.18 4.15 -33.05
N VAL A 9 31.62 2.95 -33.23
CA VAL A 9 30.95 2.16 -32.20
C VAL A 9 32.01 1.66 -31.22
N GLY A 10 32.27 2.45 -30.18
CA GLY A 10 33.02 2.07 -29.00
C GLY A 10 32.17 1.16 -28.12
N ASN A 11 32.61 -0.08 -28.01
CA ASN A 11 32.01 -1.14 -27.20
C ASN A 11 32.36 -0.89 -25.72
N GLU A 12 31.53 -0.12 -25.01
CA GLU A 12 31.61 0.02 -23.56
C GLU A 12 30.40 -0.67 -22.92
N ALA A 13 30.62 -1.91 -22.50
CA ALA A 13 29.81 -2.54 -21.46
C ALA A 13 30.09 -1.82 -20.14
N GLU A 14 29.54 -0.62 -19.97
CA GLU A 14 29.44 0.01 -18.66
C GLU A 14 28.40 -0.76 -17.85
N SER A 15 28.91 -1.54 -16.88
CA SER A 15 28.09 -2.13 -15.84
C SER A 15 27.29 -1.04 -15.15
N LEU A 16 25.96 -1.15 -15.22
CA LEU A 16 24.99 -0.32 -14.52
C LEU A 16 25.08 -0.51 -12.99
N THR A 17 26.20 -0.14 -12.39
CA THR A 17 26.30 0.12 -10.96
C THR A 17 26.39 1.63 -10.77
N GLY A 18 25.25 2.30 -10.92
CA GLY A 18 25.12 3.72 -10.59
C GLY A 18 25.43 3.96 -9.10
N PRO A 19 25.84 5.19 -8.72
CA PRO A 19 26.26 5.53 -7.36
C PRO A 19 25.05 5.68 -6.44
N GLY A 20 24.44 4.54 -6.09
CA GLY A 20 23.35 4.42 -5.10
C GLY A 20 23.92 4.00 -3.76
N THR A 21 24.69 4.86 -3.09
CA THR A 21 25.08 4.60 -1.70
C THR A 21 23.86 4.86 -0.82
N GLN A 22 23.22 3.78 -0.37
CA GLN A 22 22.07 3.78 0.54
C GLN A 22 22.30 4.74 1.72
N VAL A 23 21.39 5.69 1.94
CA VAL A 23 21.40 6.62 3.10
C VAL A 23 20.96 5.91 4.39
N THR A 24 20.65 4.61 4.33
CA THR A 24 20.27 3.81 5.50
C THR A 24 21.52 3.34 6.26
N ASN A 25 21.47 3.45 7.59
CA ASN A 25 22.50 2.85 8.43
C ASN A 25 22.58 1.33 8.13
N PRO A 26 23.77 0.74 7.90
CA PRO A 26 23.91 -0.67 7.53
C PRO A 26 23.28 -1.65 8.52
N GLU A 27 23.24 -1.30 9.81
CA GLU A 27 22.57 -2.11 10.84
C GLU A 27 21.04 -2.07 10.68
N LEU A 28 20.47 -0.90 10.39
CA LEU A 28 19.03 -0.76 10.10
C LEU A 28 18.66 -1.46 8.80
N GLY A 29 19.49 -1.37 7.77
CA GLY A 29 19.29 -2.05 6.49
C GLY A 29 19.09 -3.56 6.66
N LYS A 30 19.87 -4.20 7.52
CA LYS A 30 19.72 -5.63 7.85
C LYS A 30 18.40 -5.94 8.56
N GLN A 31 17.91 -5.04 9.40
CA GLN A 31 16.62 -5.24 10.09
C GLN A 31 15.43 -5.03 9.14
N TYR A 32 15.51 -4.03 8.25
CA TYR A 32 14.51 -3.85 7.20
C TYR A 32 14.38 -5.09 6.33
N ALA A 33 15.50 -5.65 5.85
CA ALA A 33 15.48 -6.88 5.07
C ALA A 33 14.83 -8.07 5.79
N LYS A 34 14.95 -8.17 7.13
CA LYS A 34 14.27 -9.21 7.91
C LYS A 34 12.76 -8.99 7.99
N VAL A 35 12.33 -7.74 8.19
CA VAL A 35 10.91 -7.38 8.18
C VAL A 35 10.31 -7.67 6.81
N ASP A 36 10.99 -7.26 5.74
CA ASP A 36 10.58 -7.52 4.36
C ASP A 36 10.46 -9.02 4.06
N ALA A 37 11.44 -9.83 4.49
CA ALA A 37 11.37 -11.28 4.34
C ALA A 37 10.21 -11.91 5.13
N ALA A 38 9.95 -11.43 6.35
CA ALA A 38 8.81 -11.91 7.15
C ALA A 38 7.45 -11.53 6.53
N ILE A 39 7.37 -10.34 5.91
CA ILE A 39 6.19 -9.89 5.17
C ILE A 39 5.99 -10.73 3.91
N ALA A 40 7.05 -11.02 3.16
CA ALA A 40 6.98 -11.89 1.99
C ALA A 40 6.46 -13.31 2.32
N ASP A 41 6.85 -13.85 3.48
CA ASP A 41 6.29 -15.12 3.98
C ASP A 41 4.76 -15.04 4.20
N VAL A 42 4.27 -13.91 4.72
CA VAL A 42 2.83 -13.65 4.92
C VAL A 42 2.12 -13.60 3.56
N ASP A 43 2.67 -12.88 2.58
CA ASP A 43 2.04 -12.74 1.26
C ASP A 43 1.99 -14.07 0.50
N ALA A 44 3.04 -14.90 0.58
CA ALA A 44 3.03 -16.24 0.03
C ALA A 44 1.92 -17.10 0.66
N ALA A 45 1.71 -16.99 1.97
CA ALA A 45 0.63 -17.70 2.66
C ALA A 45 -0.76 -17.16 2.30
N ILE A 46 -0.92 -15.85 2.11
CA ILE A 46 -2.16 -15.23 1.61
C ILE A 46 -2.46 -15.71 0.18
N GLY A 47 -1.46 -15.80 -0.69
CA GLY A 47 -1.63 -16.35 -2.04
C GLY A 47 -2.12 -17.79 -2.02
N LYS A 48 -1.57 -18.62 -1.12
CA LYS A 48 -2.06 -19.99 -0.91
C LYS A 48 -3.48 -20.02 -0.38
N LEU A 49 -3.81 -19.19 0.61
CA LEU A 49 -5.15 -19.07 1.17
C LEU A 49 -6.16 -18.66 0.09
N SER A 50 -5.78 -17.73 -0.78
CA SER A 50 -6.58 -17.29 -1.93
C SER A 50 -6.87 -18.43 -2.90
N ALA A 51 -5.85 -19.23 -3.24
CA ALA A 51 -6.03 -20.41 -4.08
C ALA A 51 -6.95 -21.46 -3.45
N GLN A 52 -6.87 -21.68 -2.13
CA GLN A 52 -7.78 -22.57 -1.42
C GLN A 52 -9.22 -22.03 -1.49
N ILE A 53 -9.42 -20.76 -1.16
CA ILE A 53 -10.74 -20.12 -1.15
C ILE A 53 -11.40 -20.12 -2.53
N ALA A 54 -10.64 -19.96 -3.61
CA ALA A 54 -11.16 -20.02 -4.98
C ALA A 54 -11.80 -21.39 -5.31
N THR A 55 -11.46 -22.46 -4.59
CA THR A 55 -12.09 -23.77 -4.77
C THR A 55 -13.48 -23.89 -4.14
N ALA A 56 -13.88 -22.95 -3.27
CA ALA A 56 -15.19 -22.95 -2.62
C ALA A 56 -16.35 -22.97 -3.63
N SER A 57 -16.19 -22.28 -4.75
CA SER A 57 -17.12 -22.26 -5.89
C SER A 57 -17.41 -23.63 -6.53
N ARG A 58 -16.54 -24.62 -6.31
CA ARG A 58 -16.63 -25.96 -6.92
C ARG A 58 -17.08 -27.04 -5.94
N VAL A 59 -17.35 -26.68 -4.69
CA VAL A 59 -17.74 -27.63 -3.65
C VAL A 59 -19.13 -28.19 -3.97
N ALA A 60 -19.22 -29.50 -4.13
CA ALA A 60 -20.47 -30.20 -4.47
C ALA A 60 -20.96 -31.12 -3.34
N SER A 61 -20.14 -31.33 -2.30
CA SER A 61 -20.46 -32.23 -1.20
C SER A 61 -20.08 -31.69 0.17
N MET A 62 -20.75 -32.20 1.21
CA MET A 62 -20.44 -31.88 2.61
C MET A 62 -19.04 -32.35 3.04
N ALA A 63 -18.49 -33.38 2.38
CA ALA A 63 -17.14 -33.86 2.64
C ALA A 63 -16.09 -32.85 2.14
N GLU A 64 -16.23 -32.41 0.88
CA GLU A 64 -15.37 -31.38 0.26
C GLU A 64 -15.45 -30.05 1.03
N LEU A 65 -16.64 -29.65 1.48
CA LEU A 65 -16.83 -28.43 2.28
C LEU A 65 -16.03 -28.49 3.59
N LYS A 66 -16.09 -29.63 4.31
CA LYS A 66 -15.34 -29.81 5.55
C LYS A 66 -13.83 -29.83 5.33
N GLU A 67 -13.38 -30.47 4.26
CA GLU A 67 -11.96 -30.51 3.91
C GLU A 67 -11.44 -29.11 3.57
N LEU A 68 -12.18 -28.37 2.76
CA LEU A 68 -11.85 -26.99 2.42
C LEU A 68 -11.83 -26.09 3.66
N GLN A 69 -12.86 -26.17 4.50
CA GLN A 69 -12.93 -25.40 5.75
C GLN A 69 -11.76 -25.71 6.68
N ALA A 70 -11.38 -26.98 6.83
CA ALA A 70 -10.22 -27.38 7.61
C ALA A 70 -8.91 -26.83 7.02
N GLY A 71 -8.76 -26.89 5.70
CA GLY A 71 -7.60 -26.36 4.98
C GLY A 71 -7.46 -24.84 5.13
N VAL A 72 -8.54 -24.10 4.96
CA VAL A 72 -8.61 -22.63 5.12
C VAL A 72 -8.30 -22.24 6.57
N ASN A 73 -8.95 -22.87 7.54
CA ASN A 73 -8.72 -22.57 8.97
C ASN A 73 -7.29 -22.87 9.40
N LYS A 74 -6.68 -23.94 8.88
CA LYS A 74 -5.28 -24.27 9.14
C LYS A 74 -4.35 -23.16 8.62
N THR A 75 -4.56 -22.72 7.38
CA THR A 75 -3.73 -21.64 6.79
C THR A 75 -3.94 -20.31 7.51
N LEU A 76 -5.19 -19.94 7.83
CA LEU A 76 -5.50 -18.75 8.62
C LEU A 76 -4.78 -18.75 9.98
N LYS A 77 -4.88 -19.86 10.72
CA LYS A 77 -4.20 -20.02 12.02
C LYS A 77 -2.68 -19.91 11.89
N ASP A 78 -2.11 -20.44 10.80
CA ASP A 78 -0.68 -20.35 10.53
C ASP A 78 -0.23 -18.90 10.26
N ILE A 79 -1.03 -18.15 9.50
CA ILE A 79 -0.80 -16.72 9.25
C ILE A 79 -0.86 -15.94 10.58
N GLU A 80 -1.94 -16.10 11.35
CA GLU A 80 -2.15 -15.37 12.62
C GLU A 80 -1.10 -15.72 13.68
N ALA A 81 -0.91 -17.01 13.96
CA ALA A 81 -0.12 -17.44 15.12
C ALA A 81 1.38 -17.42 14.87
N ARG A 82 1.82 -17.61 13.62
CA ARG A 82 3.24 -17.75 13.27
C ARG A 82 3.75 -16.59 12.45
N LEU A 83 3.12 -16.29 11.32
CA LEU A 83 3.70 -15.36 10.33
C LEU A 83 3.55 -13.91 10.76
N LEU A 84 2.34 -13.48 11.14
CA LEU A 84 2.12 -12.12 11.65
C LEU A 84 2.89 -11.88 12.96
N ARG A 85 3.02 -12.91 13.80
CA ARG A 85 3.86 -12.84 15.00
C ARG A 85 5.34 -12.65 14.65
N LYS A 86 5.86 -13.36 13.64
CA LYS A 86 7.23 -13.19 13.15
C LYS A 86 7.47 -11.78 12.59
N VAL A 87 6.49 -11.20 11.88
CA VAL A 87 6.54 -9.80 11.43
C VAL A 87 6.58 -8.86 12.65
N ALA A 88 5.67 -9.03 13.61
CA ALA A 88 5.64 -8.22 14.83
C ALA A 88 6.96 -8.26 15.60
N ASP A 89 7.53 -9.45 15.80
CA ASP A 89 8.82 -9.63 16.47
C ASP A 89 9.97 -8.94 15.70
N SER A 90 9.93 -8.98 14.36
CA SER A 90 10.93 -8.33 13.50
C SER A 90 10.81 -6.79 13.56
N VAL A 91 9.58 -6.26 13.54
CA VAL A 91 9.31 -4.82 13.72
C VAL A 91 9.77 -4.36 15.10
N GLN A 92 9.50 -5.14 16.15
CA GLN A 92 9.96 -4.81 17.50
C GLN A 92 11.50 -4.80 17.61
N GLN A 93 12.19 -5.73 16.94
CA GLN A 93 13.66 -5.76 16.88
C GLN A 93 14.22 -4.54 16.13
N LEU A 94 13.58 -4.16 15.02
CA LEU A 94 13.90 -2.96 14.26
C LEU A 94 13.76 -1.70 15.13
N GLU A 95 12.68 -1.54 15.89
CA GLU A 95 12.48 -0.40 16.80
C GLU A 95 13.52 -0.34 17.93
N LYS A 96 13.87 -1.50 18.51
CA LYS A 96 14.95 -1.60 19.51
C LYS A 96 16.29 -1.18 18.93
N GLN A 97 16.62 -1.65 17.72
CA GLN A 97 17.84 -1.25 17.02
C GLN A 97 17.85 0.24 16.70
N PHE A 98 16.75 0.79 16.16
CA PHE A 98 16.59 2.21 15.90
C PHE A 98 16.83 3.05 17.16
N THR A 99 16.19 2.69 18.28
CA THR A 99 16.34 3.43 19.55
C THR A 99 17.76 3.31 20.10
N SER A 100 18.41 2.15 19.98
CA SER A 100 19.80 1.98 20.37
C SER A 100 20.75 2.87 19.56
N LEU A 101 20.57 2.93 18.24
CA LEU A 101 21.39 3.75 17.34
C LEU A 101 21.14 5.25 17.56
N LYS A 102 19.89 5.64 17.78
CA LYS A 102 19.50 7.01 18.15
C LYS A 102 20.15 7.43 19.47
N SER A 103 20.03 6.62 20.52
CA SER A 103 20.63 6.93 21.83
C SER A 103 22.17 6.99 21.78
N ALA A 104 22.78 6.20 20.90
CA ALA A 104 24.22 6.20 20.66
C ALA A 104 24.69 7.35 19.74
N LYS A 105 23.79 8.23 19.29
CA LYS A 105 24.06 9.31 18.30
C LYS A 105 24.78 8.80 17.04
N LYS A 106 24.43 7.59 16.59
CA LYS A 106 24.96 6.94 15.38
C LYS A 106 24.14 7.21 14.12
N LEU A 107 23.06 7.99 14.25
CA LEU A 107 22.18 8.40 13.17
C LEU A 107 22.29 9.91 12.99
N THR A 108 22.27 10.36 11.74
CA THR A 108 22.05 11.77 11.43
C THR A 108 20.57 12.14 11.67
N ASP A 109 20.25 13.42 11.80
CA ASP A 109 18.87 13.89 11.95
C ASP A 109 17.98 13.42 10.78
N GLU A 110 18.54 13.40 9.56
CA GLU A 110 17.88 12.90 8.36
C GLU A 110 17.62 11.38 8.43
N GLN A 111 18.62 10.59 8.85
CA GLN A 111 18.47 9.15 9.04
C GLN A 111 17.47 8.82 10.14
N GLU A 112 17.43 9.61 11.21
CA GLU A 112 16.47 9.45 12.29
C GLU A 112 15.04 9.64 11.78
N PHE A 113 14.79 10.74 11.07
CA PHE A 113 13.49 11.06 10.51
C PHE A 113 13.02 10.00 9.50
N ASN A 114 13.89 9.60 8.58
CA ASN A 114 13.58 8.60 7.56
C ASN A 114 13.30 7.23 8.20
N ALA A 115 14.14 6.80 9.14
CA ALA A 115 13.95 5.53 9.83
C ALA A 115 12.69 5.52 10.72
N GLN A 116 12.39 6.63 11.40
CA GLN A 116 11.16 6.76 12.19
C GLN A 116 9.91 6.63 11.33
N THR A 117 9.89 7.30 10.18
CA THR A 117 8.76 7.26 9.23
C THR A 117 8.58 5.87 8.65
N LYS A 118 9.69 5.24 8.23
CA LYS A 118 9.70 3.88 7.70
C LYS A 118 9.23 2.85 8.74
N ASN A 119 9.69 2.96 9.99
CA ASN A 119 9.26 2.07 11.08
C ASN A 119 7.76 2.19 11.36
N ARG A 120 7.22 3.41 11.36
CA ARG A 120 5.78 3.64 11.53
C ARG A 120 4.98 3.00 10.39
N SER A 121 5.44 3.13 9.15
CA SER A 121 4.80 2.48 8.00
C SER A 121 4.71 0.95 8.15
N TYR A 122 5.77 0.29 8.65
CA TYR A 122 5.71 -1.15 8.93
C TYR A 122 4.70 -1.51 10.04
N ALA A 123 4.60 -0.69 11.09
CA ALA A 123 3.62 -0.91 12.16
C ALA A 123 2.17 -0.74 11.65
N ASP A 124 1.93 0.30 10.85
CA ASP A 124 0.63 0.56 10.22
C ASP A 124 0.25 -0.57 9.26
N ALA A 125 1.19 -1.02 8.40
CA ALA A 125 0.97 -2.12 7.47
C ALA A 125 0.62 -3.44 8.18
N LEU A 126 1.30 -3.75 9.30
CA LEU A 126 0.97 -4.91 10.13
C LEU A 126 -0.45 -4.83 10.71
N GLY A 127 -0.86 -3.64 11.15
CA GLY A 127 -2.22 -3.39 11.65
C GLY A 127 -3.28 -3.61 10.56
N THR A 128 -3.07 -3.05 9.37
CA THR A 128 -3.97 -3.23 8.23
C THR A 128 -4.10 -4.70 7.83
N LYS A 129 -2.98 -5.45 7.82
CA LYS A 129 -2.98 -6.89 7.52
C LYS A 129 -3.84 -7.69 8.50
N HIS A 130 -3.75 -7.40 9.79
CA HIS A 130 -4.61 -8.05 10.79
C HIS A 130 -6.10 -7.76 10.52
N ALA A 131 -6.45 -6.51 10.23
CA ALA A 131 -7.84 -6.14 9.95
C ALA A 131 -8.40 -6.81 8.68
N GLN A 132 -7.61 -6.82 7.61
CA GLN A 132 -7.99 -7.48 6.35
C GLN A 132 -8.14 -8.99 6.50
N LEU A 133 -7.25 -9.65 7.26
CA LEU A 133 -7.34 -11.08 7.51
C LEU A 133 -8.62 -11.47 8.27
N GLU A 134 -8.98 -10.69 9.28
CA GLU A 134 -10.23 -10.90 10.03
C GLU A 134 -11.47 -10.69 9.14
N GLU A 135 -11.43 -9.72 8.24
CA GLU A 135 -12.52 -9.50 7.28
C GLU A 135 -12.64 -10.67 6.29
N VAL A 136 -11.53 -11.18 5.76
CA VAL A 136 -11.49 -12.38 4.89
C VAL A 136 -12.09 -13.58 5.62
N LYS A 137 -11.69 -13.83 6.86
CA LYS A 137 -12.19 -14.91 7.72
C LYS A 137 -13.70 -14.79 7.95
N ARG A 138 -14.18 -13.60 8.27
CA ARG A 138 -15.60 -13.33 8.50
C ARG A 138 -16.43 -13.61 7.25
N ARG A 139 -15.99 -13.11 6.08
CA ARG A 139 -16.70 -13.34 4.81
C ARG A 139 -16.65 -14.79 4.38
N MET A 140 -15.51 -15.45 4.56
CA MET A 140 -15.34 -16.86 4.23
C MET A 140 -16.24 -17.77 5.06
N ASN A 141 -16.40 -17.50 6.35
CA ASN A 141 -17.37 -18.23 7.17
C ASN A 141 -18.80 -18.08 6.64
N LYS A 142 -19.20 -16.89 6.17
CA LYS A 142 -20.52 -16.72 5.54
C LYS A 142 -20.67 -17.53 4.26
N VAL A 143 -19.63 -17.56 3.41
CA VAL A 143 -19.61 -18.39 2.20
C VAL A 143 -19.77 -19.87 2.56
N PHE A 144 -19.05 -20.36 3.56
CA PHE A 144 -19.19 -21.74 4.01
C PHE A 144 -20.59 -22.06 4.55
N GLU A 145 -21.21 -21.16 5.31
CA GLU A 145 -22.59 -21.35 5.77
C GLU A 145 -23.60 -21.34 4.61
N ASN A 146 -23.40 -20.46 3.61
CA ASN A 146 -24.25 -20.41 2.42
C ASN A 146 -24.14 -21.71 1.58
N ILE A 147 -22.91 -22.20 1.36
CA ILE A 147 -22.68 -23.49 0.69
C ILE A 147 -23.28 -24.64 1.50
N ARG A 148 -23.10 -24.63 2.82
CA ARG A 148 -23.68 -25.64 3.71
C ARG A 148 -25.21 -25.65 3.59
N ALA A 149 -25.85 -24.49 3.63
CA ALA A 149 -27.30 -24.37 3.53
C ALA A 149 -27.83 -24.87 2.18
N SER A 150 -27.15 -24.57 1.08
CA SER A 150 -27.56 -25.06 -0.25
C SER A 150 -27.43 -26.58 -0.38
N LEU A 151 -26.35 -27.16 0.15
CA LEU A 151 -26.15 -28.62 0.16
C LEU A 151 -27.23 -29.34 0.98
N LEU A 152 -27.60 -28.80 2.14
CA LEU A 152 -28.69 -29.35 2.98
C LEU A 152 -30.08 -29.19 2.35
N ALA A 153 -30.32 -28.10 1.60
CA ALA A 153 -31.57 -27.91 0.87
C ALA A 153 -31.72 -28.90 -0.29
N LYS A 154 -30.61 -29.26 -0.95
CA LYS A 154 -30.56 -30.28 -1.99
C LYS A 154 -30.81 -31.69 -1.45
N GLU A 155 -30.34 -31.98 -0.24
CA GLU A 155 -30.58 -33.26 0.46
C GLU A 155 -32.03 -33.41 0.93
N ASN A 156 -32.71 -32.31 1.32
CA ASN A 156 -34.08 -32.31 1.85
C ASN A 156 -35.17 -32.04 0.79
N SER A 157 -34.85 -31.92 -0.50
CA SER A 157 -35.87 -31.82 -1.55
C SER A 157 -36.66 -33.14 -1.60
N PRO A 158 -37.98 -33.13 -1.36
CA PRO A 158 -38.78 -34.34 -1.24
C PRO A 158 -38.92 -35.02 -2.60
N ALA A 159 -38.09 -36.02 -2.85
CA ALA A 159 -38.38 -37.05 -3.84
C ALA A 159 -39.53 -37.92 -3.31
N GLY A 160 -40.76 -37.61 -3.73
CA GLY A 160 -41.85 -38.58 -3.80
C GLY A 160 -42.84 -38.58 -2.64
N GLU A 161 -43.89 -37.76 -2.75
CA GLU A 161 -45.22 -38.13 -2.26
C GLU A 161 -46.25 -37.85 -3.37
N SER A 162 -46.26 -38.73 -4.38
CA SER A 162 -47.24 -38.66 -5.48
C SER A 162 -48.54 -39.34 -5.05
N GLY A 163 -49.42 -38.56 -4.42
CA GLY A 163 -50.84 -38.88 -4.32
C GLY A 163 -51.56 -38.53 -5.62
N GLY A 164 -51.78 -39.53 -6.49
CA GLY A 164 -52.78 -39.56 -7.56
C GLY A 164 -52.97 -38.29 -8.41
N ILE A 165 -52.06 -38.02 -9.36
CA ILE A 165 -52.23 -36.98 -10.40
C ILE A 165 -51.98 -37.61 -11.77
N SER A 166 -52.88 -37.39 -12.75
CA SER A 166 -52.73 -37.88 -14.14
C SER A 166 -51.34 -37.57 -14.70
N GLU A 167 -50.75 -38.55 -15.38
CA GLU A 167 -49.37 -38.56 -15.91
C GLU A 167 -48.98 -37.31 -16.72
N GLU A 168 -49.93 -36.68 -17.41
CA GLU A 168 -49.69 -35.48 -18.21
C GLU A 168 -49.60 -34.19 -17.35
N ARG A 169 -50.37 -34.09 -16.26
CA ARG A 169 -50.21 -33.01 -15.26
C ARG A 169 -48.98 -33.23 -14.40
N ALA A 170 -48.69 -34.48 -14.02
CA ALA A 170 -47.49 -34.83 -13.28
C ALA A 170 -46.22 -34.46 -14.06
N ARG A 171 -46.13 -34.79 -15.36
CA ARG A 171 -45.00 -34.36 -16.20
C ARG A 171 -44.86 -32.86 -16.34
N ARG A 172 -45.98 -32.13 -16.44
CA ARG A 172 -45.94 -30.67 -16.62
C ARG A 172 -45.54 -29.95 -15.33
N LEU A 173 -45.96 -30.48 -14.18
CA LEU A 173 -45.50 -30.05 -12.85
C LEU A 173 -44.04 -30.43 -12.64
N GLU A 174 -43.61 -31.63 -13.03
CA GLU A 174 -42.23 -32.10 -12.89
C GLU A 174 -41.26 -31.31 -13.78
N LEU A 175 -41.64 -30.94 -15.01
CA LEU A 175 -40.85 -30.06 -15.87
C LEU A 175 -40.78 -28.62 -15.34
N GLN A 176 -41.89 -28.10 -14.81
CA GLN A 176 -41.93 -26.76 -14.21
C GLN A 176 -41.16 -26.69 -12.88
N ASP A 177 -41.24 -27.73 -12.05
CA ASP A 177 -40.45 -27.85 -10.83
C ASP A 177 -38.98 -28.06 -11.15
N MET A 178 -38.63 -28.84 -12.18
CA MET A 178 -37.24 -28.97 -12.65
C MET A 178 -36.67 -27.63 -13.14
N GLU A 179 -37.45 -26.84 -13.89
CA GLU A 179 -37.05 -25.52 -14.39
C GLU A 179 -36.90 -24.50 -13.23
N LEU A 180 -37.82 -24.52 -12.27
CA LEU A 180 -37.75 -23.66 -11.07
C LEU A 180 -36.63 -24.07 -10.09
N VAL A 181 -36.33 -25.36 -9.98
CA VAL A 181 -35.19 -25.86 -9.20
C VAL A 181 -33.88 -25.47 -9.87
N ASP A 182 -33.76 -25.59 -11.19
CA ASP A 182 -32.54 -25.21 -11.92
C ASP A 182 -32.30 -23.68 -11.89
N GLU A 183 -33.35 -22.87 -11.99
CA GLU A 183 -33.26 -21.41 -11.80
C GLU A 183 -32.80 -21.03 -10.38
N ARG A 184 -33.36 -21.67 -9.34
CA ARG A 184 -32.97 -21.40 -7.95
C ARG A 184 -31.57 -21.91 -7.60
N GLU A 185 -31.19 -23.08 -8.11
CA GLU A 185 -29.83 -23.60 -7.96
C GLU A 185 -28.82 -22.69 -8.67
N GLY A 186 -29.17 -22.19 -9.87
CA GLY A 186 -28.39 -21.22 -10.61
C GLY A 186 -28.15 -19.91 -9.86
N GLU A 187 -29.19 -19.34 -9.26
CA GLU A 187 -29.09 -18.09 -8.48
C GLU A 187 -28.20 -18.24 -7.24
N VAL A 188 -28.33 -19.34 -6.49
CA VAL A 188 -27.52 -19.58 -5.28
C VAL A 188 -26.06 -19.83 -5.62
N ILE A 189 -25.78 -20.62 -6.67
CA ILE A 189 -24.40 -20.87 -7.13
C ILE A 189 -23.76 -19.58 -7.66
N GLN A 190 -24.52 -18.73 -8.37
CA GLN A 190 -24.03 -17.43 -8.82
C GLN A 190 -23.71 -16.49 -7.65
N ALA A 191 -24.56 -16.46 -6.61
CA ALA A 191 -24.31 -15.66 -5.40
C ALA A 191 -23.03 -16.13 -4.68
N ILE A 192 -22.88 -17.45 -4.48
CA ILE A 192 -21.66 -18.04 -3.88
C ILE A 192 -20.43 -17.68 -4.72
N ASN A 193 -20.50 -17.80 -6.05
CA ASN A 193 -19.38 -17.45 -6.93
C ASN A 193 -18.99 -15.99 -6.83
N ARG A 194 -19.97 -15.09 -6.75
CA ARG A 194 -19.72 -13.66 -6.58
C ARG A 194 -19.05 -13.37 -5.23
N ASP A 195 -19.56 -13.97 -4.15
CA ASP A 195 -19.00 -13.79 -2.81
C ASP A 195 -17.56 -14.33 -2.74
N VAL A 196 -17.29 -15.50 -3.32
CA VAL A 196 -15.94 -16.08 -3.41
C VAL A 196 -14.99 -15.17 -4.19
N GLN A 197 -15.43 -14.66 -5.34
CA GLN A 197 -14.63 -13.73 -6.15
C GLN A 197 -14.31 -12.44 -5.41
N GLU A 198 -15.26 -11.91 -4.62
CA GLU A 198 -15.01 -10.72 -3.81
C GLU A 198 -13.91 -10.98 -2.76
N ILE A 199 -13.94 -12.12 -2.09
CA ILE A 199 -12.92 -12.47 -1.07
C ILE A 199 -11.55 -12.69 -1.74
N VAL A 200 -11.51 -13.36 -2.89
CA VAL A 200 -10.26 -13.50 -3.69
C VAL A 200 -9.74 -12.13 -4.11
N GLY A 201 -10.62 -11.22 -4.50
CA GLY A 201 -10.29 -9.82 -4.79
C GLY A 201 -9.69 -9.10 -3.58
N LEU A 202 -10.29 -9.22 -2.41
CA LEU A 202 -9.75 -8.66 -1.16
C LEU A 202 -8.38 -9.21 -0.82
N MET A 203 -8.14 -10.52 -1.02
CA MET A 203 -6.83 -11.12 -0.80
C MET A 203 -5.79 -10.66 -1.81
N LYS A 204 -6.19 -10.41 -3.06
CA LYS A 204 -5.31 -9.83 -4.06
C LYS A 204 -4.92 -8.40 -3.70
N LEU A 205 -5.89 -7.57 -3.30
CA LEU A 205 -5.64 -6.23 -2.78
C LEU A 205 -4.73 -6.26 -1.54
N MET A 206 -4.95 -7.21 -0.63
CA MET A 206 -4.09 -7.44 0.52
C MET A 206 -2.65 -7.78 0.11
N ALA A 207 -2.45 -8.58 -0.93
CA ALA A 207 -1.11 -8.90 -1.45
C ALA A 207 -0.47 -7.70 -2.20
N GLU A 208 -1.27 -6.89 -2.89
CA GLU A 208 -0.80 -5.73 -3.67
C GLU A 208 -0.48 -4.51 -2.79
N GLU A 209 -1.29 -4.22 -1.78
CA GLU A 209 -1.11 -3.09 -0.84
C GLU A 209 0.22 -3.18 -0.08
N VAL A 210 0.79 -4.37 0.06
CA VAL A 210 2.14 -4.55 0.61
C VAL A 210 3.22 -4.08 -0.33
N GLN A 211 3.07 -4.34 -1.62
CA GLN A 211 4.08 -3.97 -2.61
C GLN A 211 4.16 -2.44 -2.72
N GLU A 212 3.02 -1.75 -2.56
CA GLU A 212 2.96 -0.29 -2.52
C GLU A 212 3.50 0.28 -1.19
N ASN A 213 3.29 -0.40 -0.06
CA ASN A 213 3.94 -0.08 1.22
C ASN A 213 5.45 -0.40 1.22
N GLN A 214 5.94 -1.30 0.36
CA GLN A 214 7.37 -1.52 0.09
C GLN A 214 7.98 -0.51 -0.88
N GLY A 215 7.22 0.01 -1.85
CA GLY A 215 7.68 0.99 -2.84
C GLY A 215 7.57 2.46 -2.39
N THR A 216 6.60 2.79 -1.53
CA THR A 216 6.47 4.15 -0.95
C THR A 216 7.61 4.46 0.04
N ILE A 217 8.33 3.42 0.47
CA ILE A 217 9.59 3.51 1.20
C ILE A 217 10.72 4.17 0.37
N ASP A 218 10.68 4.08 -0.97
CA ASP A 218 11.65 4.75 -1.87
C ASP A 218 11.22 6.18 -2.27
N HIS A 219 9.92 6.51 -2.21
CA HIS A 219 9.42 7.82 -2.64
C HIS A 219 9.52 8.93 -1.59
N ILE A 220 9.77 8.59 -0.31
CA ILE A 220 10.23 9.56 0.70
C ILE A 220 11.64 10.08 0.35
N GLU A 221 12.47 9.23 -0.27
CA GLU A 221 13.80 9.59 -0.77
C GLU A 221 13.72 10.68 -1.86
N MET A 222 12.64 10.70 -2.66
CA MET A 222 12.41 11.72 -3.68
C MET A 222 11.89 13.05 -3.10
N ASN A 223 11.00 13.02 -2.10
CA ASN A 223 10.46 14.25 -1.50
C ASN A 223 11.49 14.97 -0.62
N VAL A 224 12.37 14.25 0.07
CA VAL A 224 13.53 14.83 0.78
C VAL A 224 14.57 15.38 -0.21
N LYS A 225 14.85 14.68 -1.32
CA LYS A 225 15.78 15.16 -2.36
C LYS A 225 15.25 16.41 -3.09
N LYS A 226 13.94 16.51 -3.28
CA LYS A 226 13.28 17.70 -3.84
C LYS A 226 13.24 18.85 -2.84
N ALA A 227 12.93 18.59 -1.57
CA ALA A 227 12.96 19.61 -0.51
C ALA A 227 14.40 20.09 -0.18
N SER A 228 15.40 19.22 -0.21
CA SER A 228 16.81 19.58 -0.03
C SER A 228 17.35 20.36 -1.23
N GLY A 229 16.98 19.98 -2.47
CA GLY A 229 17.28 20.77 -3.67
C GLY A 229 16.63 22.15 -3.68
N ASP A 230 15.36 22.25 -3.24
CA ASP A 230 14.62 23.51 -3.16
C ASP A 230 15.03 24.38 -1.96
N VAL A 231 15.57 23.80 -0.88
CA VAL A 231 16.14 24.54 0.26
C VAL A 231 17.56 25.01 -0.03
N GLU A 232 18.40 24.25 -0.74
CA GLU A 232 19.72 24.71 -1.19
C GLU A 232 19.58 25.87 -2.19
N GLN A 233 18.69 25.73 -3.19
CA GLN A 233 18.36 26.81 -4.11
C GLN A 233 17.63 27.97 -3.40
N GLY A 234 16.74 27.66 -2.44
CA GLY A 234 16.05 28.65 -1.63
C GLY A 234 16.98 29.46 -0.71
N VAL A 235 18.01 28.84 -0.14
CA VAL A 235 19.06 29.49 0.65
C VAL A 235 19.96 30.34 -0.26
N GLU A 236 20.32 29.87 -1.46
CA GLU A 236 21.08 30.67 -2.42
C GLU A 236 20.28 31.91 -2.89
N HIS A 237 18.98 31.75 -3.13
CA HIS A 237 18.07 32.85 -3.46
C HIS A 237 17.84 33.79 -2.26
N LEU A 238 17.74 33.27 -1.03
CA LEU A 238 17.63 34.08 0.20
C LEU A 238 18.95 34.81 0.54
N GLU A 239 20.11 34.23 0.24
CA GLU A 239 21.41 34.87 0.46
C GLU A 239 21.65 35.99 -0.57
N LYS A 240 21.32 35.74 -1.84
CA LYS A 240 21.28 36.77 -2.89
C LYS A 240 20.26 37.88 -2.56
N ALA A 241 19.07 37.52 -2.09
CA ALA A 241 18.05 38.49 -1.66
C ALA A 241 18.46 39.26 -0.39
N ARG A 242 19.14 38.63 0.58
CA ARG A 242 19.66 39.30 1.79
C ARG A 242 20.79 40.26 1.46
N LYS A 243 21.68 39.91 0.52
CA LYS A 243 22.69 40.85 -0.02
C LYS A 243 22.02 42.02 -0.75
N ALA A 244 21.01 41.78 -1.57
CA ALA A 244 20.24 42.85 -2.24
C ALA A 244 19.45 43.74 -1.26
N GLN A 245 18.80 43.15 -0.24
CA GLN A 245 18.02 43.86 0.77
C GLN A 245 18.89 44.67 1.75
N LYS A 246 20.12 44.22 2.06
CA LYS A 246 21.09 45.02 2.83
C LYS A 246 21.61 46.21 2.04
N CYS A 247 21.73 46.11 0.71
CA CYS A 247 22.07 47.26 -0.14
C CYS A 247 20.90 48.26 -0.26
N SER A 248 19.64 47.79 -0.33
CA SER A 248 18.49 48.69 -0.48
C SER A 248 18.27 49.62 0.73
N ARG A 249 18.54 49.15 1.96
CA ARG A 249 18.42 49.99 3.17
C ARG A 249 19.43 51.15 3.20
N LYS A 250 20.64 50.95 2.65
CA LYS A 250 21.64 52.01 2.52
C LYS A 250 21.25 53.01 1.43
N CYS A 251 20.73 52.53 0.29
CA CYS A 251 20.21 53.40 -0.76
C CYS A 251 19.00 54.23 -0.30
N MET A 252 18.07 53.66 0.48
CA MET A 252 16.87 54.38 0.92
C MET A 252 17.21 55.55 1.86
N ILE A 253 18.21 55.39 2.74
CA ILE A 253 18.71 56.48 3.59
C ILE A 253 19.38 57.57 2.75
N ILE A 254 20.20 57.19 1.77
CA ILE A 254 20.86 58.17 0.88
C ILE A 254 19.81 58.97 0.09
N TRP A 255 18.82 58.31 -0.51
CA TRP A 255 17.73 58.99 -1.22
C TRP A 255 16.86 59.86 -0.31
N GLY A 256 16.61 59.43 0.94
CA GLY A 256 15.92 60.24 1.94
C GLY A 256 16.67 61.51 2.33
N CYS A 257 17.99 61.43 2.53
CA CYS A 257 18.83 62.59 2.81
C CYS A 257 18.88 63.57 1.62
N VAL A 258 19.01 63.05 0.39
CA VAL A 258 19.00 63.90 -0.82
C VAL A 258 17.66 64.62 -0.97
N GLY A 259 16.53 63.93 -0.74
CA GLY A 259 15.20 64.55 -0.78
C GLY A 259 15.01 65.65 0.27
N ALA A 260 15.51 65.44 1.50
CA ALA A 260 15.43 66.45 2.56
C ALA A 260 16.24 67.71 2.23
N ILE A 261 17.44 67.55 1.67
CA ILE A 261 18.28 68.68 1.24
C ILE A 261 17.59 69.48 0.14
N LEU A 262 17.01 68.82 -0.87
CA LEU A 262 16.27 69.50 -1.94
C LEU A 262 15.07 70.28 -1.40
N LEU A 263 14.33 69.73 -0.44
CA LEU A 263 13.20 70.42 0.18
C LEU A 263 13.62 71.69 0.91
N ILE A 264 14.73 71.65 1.66
CA ILE A 264 15.28 72.82 2.35
C ILE A 264 15.67 73.91 1.34
N ILE A 265 16.31 73.52 0.24
CA ILE A 265 16.68 74.46 -0.83
C ILE A 265 15.43 75.10 -1.43
N ILE A 266 14.39 74.33 -1.74
CA ILE A 266 13.15 74.86 -2.32
C ILE A 266 12.50 75.86 -1.35
N ILE A 267 12.35 75.49 -0.07
CA ILE A 267 11.76 76.38 0.94
C ILE A 267 12.58 77.67 1.07
N SER A 268 13.90 77.57 1.15
CA SER A 268 14.79 78.73 1.25
C SER A 268 14.67 79.66 0.04
N VAL A 269 14.58 79.11 -1.17
CA VAL A 269 14.44 79.90 -2.39
C VAL A 269 13.06 80.55 -2.43
N THR A 270 11.98 79.83 -2.13
CA THR A 270 10.63 80.41 -2.10
C THR A 270 10.48 81.50 -1.03
N ALA A 271 11.09 81.33 0.15
CA ALA A 271 11.09 82.33 1.21
C ALA A 271 12.00 83.54 0.92
N SER A 272 12.94 83.41 -0.02
CA SER A 272 13.79 84.52 -0.46
C SER A 272 13.19 85.28 -1.64
N ILE A 273 12.26 84.66 -2.38
CA ILE A 273 11.56 85.25 -3.54
C ILE A 273 10.27 85.97 -3.09
N PHE A 274 9.68 85.58 -1.96
CA PHE A 274 8.55 86.26 -1.32
C PHE A 274 9.03 87.31 -0.30
#